data_AF-A0A6N2M3E3-F1
#
_entry.id   AF-A0A6N2M3E3-F1
#
_cell.length_a   1.000
_cell.length_b   1.000
_cell.length_c   1.000
_cell.angle_alpha   90.00
_cell.angle_beta   90.00
_cell.angle_gamma   90.00
#
_symmetry.space_group_name_H-M   'P 1'
#
loop_
_entity.id
_entity.type
_entity.pdbx_description
1 polymer ?
#
loop_
_entity_poly.entity_id
_entity_poly.type
_entity_poly.pdbx_seq_one_letter_code
_entity_poly.pdbx_strand_id
1 'polypeptide(L)' 'MHLHAQHFLCPGFLKLKMQSTYGAPVAFVDFQDTASSTGALNHLQGTILYSSVAGEGMRLEYAKSRMGMRRKPR' A
#
# COMPACT_ATOMS: atom_id res chain seq x y z
N MET A 1 -9.86 -10.83 -11.51
CA MET A 1 -9.31 -9.88 -10.51
C MET A 1 -7.96 -10.40 -10.00
N HIS A 2 -7.02 -10.70 -10.90
CA HIS A 2 -5.66 -11.10 -10.53
C HIS A 2 -4.78 -9.88 -10.76
N LEU A 3 -4.64 -9.03 -9.74
CA LEU A 3 -3.56 -8.05 -9.73
C LEU A 3 -2.29 -8.89 -9.64
N HIS A 4 -1.64 -9.11 -10.79
CA HIS A 4 -0.39 -9.84 -10.85
C HIS A 4 0.56 -9.14 -9.87
N ALA A 5 0.92 -9.82 -8.79
CA ALA A 5 1.78 -9.33 -7.71
C ALA A 5 3.24 -9.16 -8.19
N GLN A 6 3.44 -8.72 -9.43
CA GLN A 6 4.74 -8.56 -10.06
C GLN A 6 5.41 -7.22 -9.74
N HIS A 7 4.77 -6.35 -8.95
CA HIS A 7 5.34 -5.05 -8.59
C HIS A 7 5.45 -4.77 -7.08
N PHE A 8 5.31 -5.81 -6.25
CA PHE A 8 5.57 -5.70 -4.80
C PHE A 8 6.83 -6.48 -4.36
N LEU A 9 7.80 -6.66 -5.26
CA LEU A 9 9.15 -7.16 -4.94
C LEU A 9 9.98 -6.14 -4.13
N CYS A 10 9.33 -5.34 -3.30
CA CYS A 10 9.98 -4.41 -2.40
C CYS A 10 10.61 -5.22 -1.27
N PRO A 11 11.93 -5.08 -1.03
CA PRO A 11 12.58 -5.69 0.12
C PRO A 11 11.83 -5.34 1.41
N GLY A 12 11.79 -6.29 2.36
CA GLY A 12 11.16 -6.06 3.66
C GLY A 12 9.62 -6.06 3.65
N PHE A 13 8.95 -6.44 2.56
CA PHE A 13 7.49 -6.64 2.55
C PHE A 13 7.06 -7.65 3.63
N LEU A 14 6.07 -7.27 4.45
CA LEU A 14 5.50 -8.17 5.47
C LEU A 14 4.07 -8.58 5.14
N LYS A 15 3.21 -7.61 4.82
CA LYS A 15 1.77 -7.86 4.67
C LYS A 15 1.11 -6.81 3.81
N LEU A 16 0.12 -7.25 3.03
CA LEU A 16 -0.81 -6.38 2.33
C LEU A 16 -2.23 -6.63 2.85
N LYS A 17 -2.98 -5.56 3.06
CA LYS A 17 -4.41 -5.62 3.39
C LYS A 17 -5.17 -4.66 2.49
N MET A 18 -6.09 -5.20 1.70
CA MET A 18 -7.08 -4.40 0.98
C MET A 18 -8.19 -3.98 1.95
N GLN A 19 -8.52 -2.70 1.93
CA GLN A 19 -9.69 -2.14 2.60
C GLN A 19 -10.60 -1.55 1.52
N SER A 20 -11.67 -2.28 1.23
CA SER A 20 -12.77 -1.77 0.40
C SER A 20 -13.55 -0.74 1.21
N THR A 21 -13.27 0.53 0.97
CA THR A 21 -14.08 1.64 1.46
C THR A 21 -15.20 1.93 0.46
N TYR A 22 -16.24 2.67 0.87
CA TYR A 22 -17.29 3.15 -0.04
C TYR A 22 -16.67 4.25 -0.93
N GLY A 23 -16.02 3.87 -2.03
CA GLY A 23 -15.25 4.76 -2.90
C GLY A 23 -14.06 4.07 -3.59
N ALA A 24 -12.95 4.79 -3.76
CA ALA A 24 -11.73 4.23 -4.33
C ALA A 24 -11.12 3.18 -3.37
N PRO A 25 -10.73 1.99 -3.85
CA PRO A 25 -10.14 0.95 -3.00
C PRO A 25 -8.81 1.42 -2.39
N VAL A 26 -8.61 1.15 -1.10
CA VAL A 26 -7.36 1.48 -0.40
C VAL A 26 -6.63 0.20 -0.05
N ALA A 27 -5.32 0.16 -0.28
CA ALA A 27 -4.44 -0.92 0.15
C ALA A 27 -3.50 -0.40 1.25
N PHE A 28 -3.34 -1.17 2.32
CA PHE A 28 -2.29 -0.94 3.30
C PHE A 28 -1.20 -1.98 3.10
N VAL A 29 0.06 -1.55 3.20
CA VAL A 29 1.22 -2.45 3.11
C VAL A 29 2.12 -2.19 4.32
N ASP A 30 2.50 -3.26 5.01
CA ASP A 30 3.45 -3.20 6.12
C ASP A 30 4.82 -3.71 5.67
N PHE A 31 5.85 -3.05 6.17
CA PHE A 31 7.25 -3.37 5.89
C PHE A 31 8.01 -3.61 7.19
N GLN A 32 9.14 -4.31 7.08
CA GLN A 32 10.01 -4.61 8.20
C GLN A 32 10.57 -3.34 8.84
N ASP A 33 11.01 -2.40 8.00
CA ASP A 33 11.66 -1.16 8.40
C ASP A 33 11.22 0.02 7.52
N THR A 34 11.56 1.23 7.99
CA THR A 34 11.19 2.49 7.31
C THR A 34 11.94 2.71 5.99
N ALA A 35 13.16 2.20 5.83
CA ALA A 35 13.92 2.40 4.59
C ALA A 35 13.26 1.60 3.45
N SER A 36 12.87 0.36 3.74
CA SER A 36 12.11 -0.51 2.85
C SER A 36 10.78 0.12 2.41
N SER A 37 10.00 0.66 3.36
CA SER A 37 8.72 1.32 3.02
C SER A 37 8.90 2.62 2.25
N THR A 38 9.95 3.40 2.56
CA THR A 38 10.29 4.63 1.82
C THR A 38 10.67 4.30 0.37
N GLY A 39 11.51 3.28 0.17
CA GLY A 39 11.91 2.82 -1.15
C GLY A 39 10.71 2.37 -2.00
N ALA A 40 9.81 1.58 -1.40
CA ALA A 40 8.58 1.15 -2.04
C ALA A 40 7.66 2.34 -2.40
N LEU A 41 7.51 3.31 -1.47
CA LEU A 41 6.71 4.52 -1.71
C LEU A 41 7.27 5.31 -2.90
N ASN A 42 8.57 5.61 -2.90
CA ASN A 42 9.20 6.39 -3.97
C ASN A 42 9.12 5.70 -5.34
N HIS A 43 9.17 4.36 -5.37
CA HIS A 43 9.10 3.59 -6.61
C HIS A 43 7.67 3.51 -7.16
N LEU A 44 6.68 3.33 -6.28
CA LEU A 44 5.29 3.10 -6.67
C LEU A 44 4.46 4.39 -6.78
N GLN A 45 4.94 5.50 -6.21
CA GLN A 45 4.22 6.77 -6.23
C GLN A 45 3.97 7.23 -7.65
N GLY A 46 2.71 7.57 -7.94
CA GLY A 46 2.30 8.05 -9.26
C GLY A 46 2.29 6.96 -10.34
N THR A 47 2.53 5.70 -10.00
CA THR A 47 2.44 4.61 -10.98
C THR A 47 0.99 4.46 -11.42
N ILE A 48 0.74 4.57 -12.72
CA ILE A 48 -0.60 4.41 -13.28
C ILE A 48 -0.88 2.92 -13.40
N LEU A 49 -1.90 2.47 -12.67
CA LEU A 49 -2.46 1.14 -12.86
C LEU A 49 -3.43 1.22 -14.04
N TYR A 50 -3.04 0.68 -15.19
CA TYR A 50 -3.88 0.63 -16.40
C TYR A 50 -5.21 -0.11 -16.19
N SER A 51 -5.37 -0.84 -15.10
CA SER A 51 -6.64 -1.45 -14.67
C SER A 51 -7.57 -0.50 -13.91
N SER A 52 -7.11 0.70 -13.54
CA SER A 52 -7.91 1.69 -12.82
C SER A 52 -8.60 2.62 -13.81
N VAL A 53 -9.92 2.72 -13.70
CA VAL A 53 -10.79 3.52 -14.59
C VAL A 53 -10.51 5.02 -14.50
N ALA A 54 -9.85 5.47 -13.43
CA ALA A 54 -9.73 6.88 -13.09
C ALA A 54 -8.56 7.61 -13.78
N GLY A 55 -7.60 6.91 -14.40
CA GLY A 55 -6.40 7.54 -14.99
C GLY A 55 -5.47 8.23 -13.98
N GLU A 56 -5.89 8.39 -12.73
CA GLU A 56 -5.09 8.91 -11.63
C GLU A 56 -4.09 7.83 -11.17
N GLY A 57 -2.82 8.21 -11.08
CA GLY A 57 -1.75 7.34 -10.56
C GLY A 57 -1.97 6.92 -9.11
N MET A 58 -1.32 5.82 -8.71
CA MET A 58 -1.38 5.33 -7.33
C MET A 58 -0.82 6.38 -6.37
N ARG A 59 -1.60 6.70 -5.32
CA ARG A 59 -1.18 7.60 -4.24
C ARG A 59 -0.82 6.75 -3.03
N LEU A 60 0.44 6.84 -2.60
CA LEU A 60 0.96 6.15 -1.43
C LEU A 60 1.28 7.17 -0.34
N GLU A 61 0.85 6.87 0.88
CA GLU A 61 1.05 7.71 2.06
C GLU A 61 1.41 6.82 3.27
N TYR A 62 2.11 7.39 4.25
CA TYR A 62 2.36 6.69 5.51
C TYR A 62 1.06 6.55 6.32
N ALA A 63 0.79 5.33 6.77
CA ALA A 63 -0.34 5.07 7.65
C ALA A 63 -0.13 5.75 9.02
N LYS A 64 -1.21 6.27 9.60
CA LYS A 64 -1.20 6.90 10.93
C LYS A 64 -0.85 5.94 12.07
N SER A 65 -0.94 4.63 11.82
CA SER A 65 -0.65 3.56 12.78
C SER A 65 -0.10 2.33 12.05
N ARG A 66 0.74 1.54 12.73
CA ARG A 66 1.26 0.28 12.18
C ARG A 66 0.15 -0.76 12.02
N MET A 67 0.17 -1.49 10.90
CA MET A 67 -0.84 -2.48 10.56
C MET A 67 -0.90 -3.59 11.62
N GLY A 68 -2.10 -3.88 12.13
CA GLY A 68 -2.31 -4.95 13.12
C GLY A 68 -1.99 -4.56 14.56
N MET A 69 -1.47 -3.35 14.81
CA MET A 69 -1.34 -2.83 16.17
C MET A 69 -2.70 -2.30 16.63
N ARG A 70 -3.41 -3.09 17.44
CA ARG A 70 -4.65 -2.63 18.09
C ARG A 70 -4.27 -1.52 19.06
N ARG A 71 -4.76 -0.30 18.84
CA ARG A 71 -4.64 0.78 19.84
C ARG A 71 -5.24 0.21 21.13
N LYS A 72 -4.44 0.09 22.20
CA LYS A 72 -4.97 -0.27 23.51
C LYS A 72 -5.99 0.82 23.90
N PRO A 73 -7.23 0.46 24.29
CA PRO A 73 -8.13 1.44 24.90
C PRO A 73 -7.44 2.02 26.14
N ARG A 74 -7.51 3.34 26.32
CA ARG A 74 -7.14 3.98 27.60
C ARG A 74 -8.25 3.76 28.61
#